data_AF-A0A9Q1CK61-F1
#
_entry.id   AF-A0A9Q1CK61-F1
#
_cell.length_a   1.000
_cell.length_b   1.000
_cell.length_c   1.000
_cell.angle_alpha   90.00
_cell.angle_beta   90.00
_cell.angle_gamma   90.00
#
_symmetry.space_group_name_H-M   'P 1'
#
loop_
_entity.id
_entity.type
_entity.pdbx_description
1 polymer ?
#
loop_
_entity_poly.entity_id
_entity_poly.type
_entity_poly.pdbx_seq_one_letter_code
_entity_poly.pdbx_strand_id
1 'polypeptide(L)'
;MAHISKALRPPPRRETRHIPVDTRKIPLVLTYHPGLPDTGAILRKFKPVLLRSPVAQKLNLQPILSFRQPTNLESRLVRARLSGPRPASARESLKPSPSPCGDKRCNLCSCFNTNTFISSKVTGNRFNCVNAGASCKTRWCIYVISCDSCGCQYTGCTNNPRLRMNNHKSALEGYRLGKLTQTNCRLLYSHPSACESSLSFQIVQVF
;
A
#
# COMPACT_ATOMS: atom_id res chain seq x y z
N MET A 1 24.73 21.90 13.51
CA MET A 1 23.55 22.76 13.26
C MET A 1 23.48 23.07 11.76
N ALA A 2 22.37 22.68 11.13
CA ALA A 2 21.82 23.13 9.84
C ALA A 2 22.67 23.03 8.55
N HIS A 3 22.54 21.93 7.78
CA HIS A 3 22.60 21.96 6.31
C HIS A 3 21.76 20.84 5.68
N ILE A 4 20.45 20.86 5.91
CA ILE A 4 19.50 20.29 4.95
C ILE A 4 19.18 21.44 4.01
N SER A 5 19.86 21.48 2.87
CA SER A 5 19.54 22.37 1.77
C SER A 5 18.07 22.16 1.43
N LYS A 6 17.23 23.14 1.80
CA LYS A 6 15.84 23.24 1.35
C LYS A 6 15.89 23.09 -0.16
N ALA A 7 15.40 21.98 -0.69
CA ALA A 7 15.05 21.90 -2.11
C ALA A 7 14.18 23.12 -2.39
N LEU A 8 14.65 24.01 -3.27
CA LEU A 8 13.90 25.18 -3.70
C LEU A 8 12.51 24.70 -4.07
N ARG A 9 11.50 25.08 -3.29
CA ARG A 9 10.11 24.79 -3.66
C ARG A 9 9.93 25.45 -5.01
N PRO A 10 9.53 24.71 -6.06
CA PRO A 10 9.12 25.37 -7.28
C PRO A 10 8.01 26.37 -6.92
N PRO A 11 7.97 27.54 -7.59
CA PRO A 11 6.97 28.55 -7.30
C PRO A 11 5.58 27.91 -7.33
N PRO A 12 4.65 28.31 -6.44
CA PRO A 12 3.31 27.77 -6.41
C PRO A 12 2.72 27.83 -7.82
N ARG A 13 1.96 26.80 -8.20
CA ARG A 13 1.20 26.74 -9.46
C ARG A 13 0.28 27.96 -9.48
N ARG A 14 0.78 29.09 -10.02
CA ARG A 14 -0.06 30.26 -10.30
C ARG A 14 -1.15 29.73 -11.20
N GLU A 15 -2.40 29.84 -10.74
CA GLU A 15 -3.55 29.74 -11.60
C GLU A 15 -3.23 30.56 -12.83
N THR A 16 -3.14 29.87 -13.97
CA THR A 16 -2.85 30.51 -15.24
C THR A 16 -3.98 31.50 -15.45
N ARG A 17 -3.71 32.80 -15.20
CA ARG A 17 -4.50 33.87 -15.79
C ARG A 17 -4.70 33.46 -17.25
N HIS A 18 -5.93 33.51 -17.75
CA HIS A 18 -6.20 33.26 -19.17
C HIS A 18 -5.39 34.28 -19.99
N ILE A 19 -4.17 33.90 -20.34
CA ILE A 19 -3.33 34.62 -21.28
C ILE A 19 -3.95 34.31 -22.65
N PRO A 20 -4.23 35.33 -23.50
CA PRO A 20 -4.67 35.09 -24.86
C PRO A 20 -3.71 34.09 -25.51
N VAL A 21 -4.24 32.98 -26.01
CA VAL A 21 -3.43 31.95 -26.66
C VAL A 21 -2.89 32.55 -27.95
N ASP A 22 -1.66 33.07 -27.87
CA ASP A 22 -0.89 33.45 -29.05
C ASP A 22 -0.59 32.14 -29.80
N THR A 23 -1.43 31.84 -30.80
CA THR A 23 -1.44 30.59 -31.58
C THR A 23 -0.13 30.30 -32.30
N ARG A 24 0.81 31.26 -32.31
CA ARG A 24 2.14 31.17 -32.92
C ARG A 24 3.20 30.56 -31.99
N LYS A 25 2.91 30.37 -30.70
CA LYS A 25 3.85 29.83 -29.70
C LYS A 25 3.44 28.44 -29.27
N ILE A 26 4.28 27.45 -29.55
CA ILE A 26 4.00 26.04 -29.20
C ILE A 26 4.85 25.66 -27.98
N PRO A 27 4.26 25.17 -26.88
CA PRO A 27 5.04 24.76 -25.72
C PRO A 27 5.77 23.43 -25.98
N LEU A 28 7.09 23.43 -25.84
CA LEU A 28 7.89 22.23 -25.67
C LEU A 28 7.94 21.90 -24.17
N VAL A 29 7.17 20.91 -23.75
CA VAL A 29 7.05 20.52 -22.33
C VAL A 29 8.03 19.40 -22.01
N LEU A 30 9.02 19.68 -21.15
CA LEU A 30 9.98 18.69 -20.64
C LEU A 30 9.74 18.41 -19.16
N THR A 31 10.13 17.23 -18.68
CA THR A 31 10.13 16.95 -17.24
C THR A 31 11.40 17.52 -16.63
N TYR A 32 11.30 18.34 -15.59
CA TYR A 32 12.47 18.92 -14.94
C TYR A 32 13.33 17.84 -14.25
N HIS A 33 14.65 17.93 -14.41
CA HIS A 33 15.65 17.15 -13.69
C HIS A 33 16.90 18.02 -13.44
N PRO A 34 17.52 17.98 -12.25
CA PRO A 34 18.62 18.89 -11.87
C PRO A 34 19.88 18.71 -12.72
N GLY A 35 20.08 17.53 -13.31
CA GLY A 35 21.17 17.24 -14.24
C GLY A 35 20.87 17.52 -15.71
N LEU A 36 19.78 18.24 -16.04
CA LEU A 36 19.51 18.62 -17.43
C LEU A 36 20.53 19.68 -17.90
N PRO A 37 21.06 19.55 -19.12
CA PRO A 37 21.83 20.62 -19.73
C PRO A 37 20.92 21.83 -19.98
N ASP A 38 21.50 22.99 -20.31
CA ASP A 38 20.73 24.18 -20.72
C ASP A 38 19.97 23.91 -22.02
N THR A 39 18.79 23.32 -21.89
CA THR A 39 17.89 22.96 -22.99
C THR A 39 17.39 24.19 -23.73
N GLY A 40 17.39 25.37 -23.09
CA GLY A 40 17.09 26.65 -23.73
C GLY A 40 18.20 27.07 -24.69
N ALA A 41 19.47 26.92 -24.30
CA ALA A 41 20.61 27.15 -25.20
C ALA A 41 20.61 26.16 -26.36
N ILE A 42 20.35 24.87 -26.11
CA ILE A 42 20.24 23.84 -27.15
C ILE A 42 19.12 24.22 -28.14
N LEU A 43 17.94 24.59 -27.63
CA LEU A 43 16.80 24.95 -28.47
C LEU A 43 17.11 26.16 -29.36
N ARG A 44 17.78 27.19 -28.83
CA ARG A 44 18.24 28.36 -29.62
C ARG A 44 19.28 27.97 -30.67
N LYS A 45 20.24 27.11 -30.31
CA LYS A 45 21.31 26.64 -31.20
C LYS A 45 20.76 25.84 -32.39
N PHE A 46 19.78 24.98 -32.17
CA PHE A 46 19.20 24.12 -33.21
C PHE A 46 17.94 24.68 -33.85
N LYS A 47 17.47 25.87 -33.43
CA LYS A 47 16.33 26.56 -34.06
C LYS A 47 16.46 26.71 -35.58
N PRO A 48 17.63 27.11 -36.15
CA PRO A 48 17.77 27.22 -37.60
C PRO A 48 17.59 25.89 -38.32
N VAL A 49 17.98 24.78 -37.70
CA VAL A 49 17.81 23.42 -38.23
C VAL A 49 16.34 23.03 -38.23
N LEU A 50 15.61 23.32 -37.15
CA LEU A 50 14.16 23.07 -37.06
C LEU A 50 13.40 23.83 -38.15
N LEU A 51 13.78 25.09 -38.42
CA LEU A 51 13.19 25.92 -39.45
C LEU A 51 13.57 25.52 -40.88
N ARG A 52 14.40 24.48 -41.10
CA ARG A 52 14.63 23.92 -42.45
C ARG A 52 13.49 23.02 -42.91
N SER A 53 12.66 22.52 -42.00
CA SER A 53 11.50 21.71 -42.36
C SER A 53 10.39 22.58 -42.96
N PRO A 54 9.80 22.20 -44.10
CA PRO A 54 8.68 22.94 -44.71
C PRO A 54 7.47 23.02 -43.77
N VAL A 55 7.27 22.00 -42.93
CA VAL A 55 6.23 21.99 -41.90
C VAL A 55 6.49 23.05 -40.82
N ALA A 56 7.75 23.16 -40.39
CA ALA A 56 8.14 24.12 -39.35
C ALA A 56 8.08 25.57 -39.83
N GLN A 57 8.41 25.82 -41.10
CA GLN A 57 8.30 27.14 -41.72
C GLN A 57 6.83 27.56 -41.86
N LYS A 58 5.97 26.66 -42.34
CA LYS A 58 4.53 26.92 -42.49
C LYS A 58 3.86 27.25 -41.15
N LEU A 59 4.30 26.60 -40.07
CA LEU A 59 3.79 26.80 -38.72
C LEU A 59 4.43 27.98 -37.98
N ASN A 60 5.42 28.68 -38.57
CA ASN A 60 6.20 29.74 -37.95
C ASN A 60 6.65 29.38 -36.52
N LEU A 61 7.19 28.16 -36.37
CA LEU A 61 7.40 27.55 -35.06
C LEU A 61 8.32 28.38 -34.17
N GLN A 62 7.74 28.93 -33.09
CA GLN A 62 8.48 29.45 -31.96
C GLN A 62 8.22 28.55 -30.74
N PRO A 63 9.00 27.47 -30.56
CA PRO A 63 8.84 26.59 -29.42
C PRO A 63 9.24 27.34 -28.15
N ILE A 64 8.35 27.36 -27.17
CA ILE A 64 8.63 27.87 -25.83
C ILE A 64 8.99 26.69 -24.95
N LEU A 65 10.19 26.72 -24.38
CA LEU A 65 10.61 25.72 -23.42
C LEU A 65 9.81 25.89 -22.12
N SER A 66 9.16 24.81 -21.70
CA SER A 66 8.41 24.74 -20.46
C SER A 66 8.76 23.46 -19.71
N PHE A 67 8.76 23.53 -18.37
CA PHE A 67 9.07 22.39 -17.53
C PHE A 67 7.85 21.96 -16.72
N ARG A 68 7.54 20.67 -16.74
CA ARG A 68 6.62 20.04 -15.79
C ARG A 68 7.38 19.46 -14.61
N GLN A 69 6.75 19.47 -13.45
CA GLN A 69 7.26 18.85 -12.24
C GLN A 69 7.36 17.32 -12.43
N PRO A 70 8.46 16.68 -11.99
CA PRO A 70 8.52 15.21 -11.93
C PRO A 70 7.51 14.67 -10.91
N THR A 71 7.12 13.40 -11.08
CA THR A 71 6.21 12.74 -10.14
C THR A 71 6.85 12.69 -8.75
N ASN A 72 6.20 13.30 -7.77
CA ASN A 72 6.60 13.21 -6.37
C ASN A 72 5.89 12.03 -5.69
N LEU A 73 6.38 11.64 -4.51
CA LEU A 73 5.77 10.56 -3.72
C LEU A 73 4.29 10.83 -3.45
N GLU A 74 3.92 12.07 -3.17
CA GLU A 74 2.54 12.50 -2.99
C GLU A 74 1.66 12.16 -4.20
N SER A 75 2.03 12.55 -5.42
CA SER A 75 1.29 12.22 -6.65
C SER A 75 1.19 10.71 -6.93
N ARG A 76 2.14 9.92 -6.40
CA ARG A 76 2.18 8.46 -6.56
C ARG A 76 1.34 7.74 -5.52
N LEU A 77 1.27 8.29 -4.29
CA LEU A 77 0.54 7.72 -3.16
C LEU A 77 -0.90 8.20 -3.11
N VAL A 78 -1.14 9.48 -3.44
CA VAL A 78 -2.45 10.11 -3.48
C VAL A 78 -3.03 9.95 -4.88
N ARG A 79 -3.90 8.95 -5.06
CA ARG A 79 -4.71 8.84 -6.27
C ARG A 79 -5.93 9.74 -6.12
N ALA A 80 -6.10 10.69 -7.05
CA ALA A 80 -7.27 11.58 -7.09
C ALA A 80 -8.61 10.84 -7.20
N ARG A 81 -8.59 9.60 -7.68
CA ARG A 81 -9.70 8.67 -7.59
C ARG A 81 -9.38 7.63 -6.52
N LEU A 82 -10.17 7.63 -5.45
CA LEU A 82 -10.40 6.39 -4.70
C LEU A 82 -10.86 5.38 -5.76
N SER A 83 -10.20 4.23 -5.87
CA SER A 83 -10.73 3.12 -6.65
C SER A 83 -12.14 2.88 -6.15
N GLY A 84 -13.14 3.26 -6.96
CA GLY A 84 -14.54 3.05 -6.63
C GLY A 84 -14.79 1.58 -6.33
N PRO A 85 -15.88 1.24 -5.61
CA PRO A 85 -16.23 -0.15 -5.37
C PRO A 85 -16.17 -0.92 -6.70
N ARG A 86 -15.27 -1.90 -6.76
CA ARG A 86 -15.05 -2.79 -7.91
C ARG A 86 -16.43 -3.26 -8.42
N PRO A 87 -16.68 -3.23 -9.75
CA PRO A 87 -17.99 -3.56 -10.31
C PRO A 87 -18.49 -4.91 -9.78
N ALA A 88 -19.78 -4.99 -9.48
CA ALA A 88 -20.42 -6.14 -8.85
C ALA A 88 -20.15 -7.47 -9.59
N SER A 89 -19.91 -7.42 -10.91
CA SER A 89 -19.56 -8.58 -11.74
C SER A 89 -18.19 -9.20 -11.45
N ALA A 90 -17.29 -8.50 -10.74
CA ALA A 90 -16.04 -9.09 -10.23
C ALA A 90 -16.19 -9.64 -8.79
N ARG A 91 -17.37 -9.46 -8.16
CA ARG A 91 -17.68 -9.97 -6.82
C ARG A 91 -18.35 -11.34 -6.86
N GLU A 92 -18.81 -11.79 -8.03
CA GLU A 92 -19.54 -13.07 -8.20
C GLU A 92 -18.72 -14.33 -7.90
N SER A 93 -17.41 -14.22 -7.64
CA SER A 93 -16.57 -15.37 -7.26
C SER A 93 -16.04 -15.33 -5.83
N LEU A 94 -16.27 -14.25 -5.06
CA LEU A 94 -15.83 -14.17 -3.68
C LEU A 94 -16.97 -14.56 -2.75
N LYS A 95 -16.75 -15.60 -1.94
CA LYS A 95 -17.69 -15.99 -0.89
C LYS A 95 -18.01 -14.76 -0.01
N PRO A 96 -19.27 -14.59 0.40
CA PRO A 96 -19.69 -13.41 1.18
C PRO A 96 -19.00 -13.33 2.54
N SER A 97 -18.56 -14.47 3.07
CA SER A 97 -17.85 -14.60 4.34
C SER A 97 -16.51 -15.32 4.18
N PRO A 98 -15.54 -15.07 5.08
CA PRO A 98 -14.35 -15.90 5.19
C PRO A 98 -14.74 -17.35 5.50
N SER A 99 -14.02 -18.30 4.92
CA SER A 99 -14.28 -19.73 5.12
C SER A 99 -12.99 -20.55 5.20
N PRO A 100 -12.95 -21.62 6.01
CA PRO A 100 -11.82 -22.54 6.03
C PRO A 100 -11.63 -23.17 4.64
N CYS A 101 -10.39 -23.58 4.32
CA CYS A 101 -10.08 -24.11 2.99
C CYS A 101 -10.56 -25.55 2.73
N GLY A 102 -11.18 -26.21 3.73
CA GLY A 102 -11.75 -27.56 3.61
C GLY A 102 -10.74 -28.72 3.55
N ASP A 103 -9.44 -28.42 3.61
CA ASP A 103 -8.38 -29.44 3.57
C ASP A 103 -8.22 -30.11 4.95
N LYS A 104 -8.36 -31.45 5.00
CA LYS A 104 -8.23 -32.26 6.23
C LYS A 104 -6.85 -32.13 6.88
N ARG A 105 -5.80 -31.84 6.10
CA ARG A 105 -4.42 -31.65 6.60
C ARG A 105 -4.17 -30.23 7.11
N CYS A 106 -5.19 -29.37 7.14
CA CYS A 106 -5.05 -27.96 7.53
C CYS A 106 -5.23 -27.73 9.02
N ASN A 107 -4.11 -27.69 9.74
CA ASN A 107 -4.08 -27.35 11.17
C ASN A 107 -4.50 -25.90 11.50
N LEU A 108 -4.61 -25.04 10.48
CA LEU A 108 -5.18 -23.70 10.62
C LEU A 108 -6.71 -23.73 10.59
N CYS A 109 -7.33 -24.61 9.79
CA CYS A 109 -8.78 -24.70 9.68
C CYS A 109 -9.46 -24.97 11.03
N SER A 110 -8.82 -25.75 11.92
CA SER A 110 -9.38 -26.09 13.24
C SER A 110 -9.49 -24.90 14.20
N CYS A 111 -8.73 -23.84 13.96
CA CYS A 111 -8.71 -22.64 14.78
C CYS A 111 -9.07 -21.38 13.96
N PHE A 112 -9.61 -21.56 12.75
CA PHE A 112 -9.92 -20.44 11.86
C PHE A 112 -11.28 -19.84 12.23
N ASN A 113 -11.26 -18.57 12.61
CA ASN A 113 -12.45 -17.81 12.96
C ASN A 113 -13.03 -17.14 11.69
N THR A 114 -14.30 -17.42 11.41
CA THR A 114 -15.05 -16.93 10.24
C THR A 114 -15.88 -15.68 10.51
N ASN A 115 -15.71 -15.04 11.67
CA ASN A 115 -16.43 -13.82 12.00
C ASN A 115 -16.03 -12.67 11.07
N THR A 116 -17.01 -11.81 10.78
CA THR A 116 -16.86 -10.61 9.95
C THR A 116 -16.52 -9.36 10.79
N PHE A 117 -16.29 -9.51 12.09
CA PHE A 117 -15.88 -8.44 12.98
C PHE A 117 -14.92 -8.95 14.07
N ILE A 118 -14.16 -8.03 14.65
CA ILE A 118 -13.37 -8.24 15.87
C ILE A 118 -13.74 -7.18 16.90
N SER A 119 -13.68 -7.53 18.17
CA SER A 119 -13.79 -6.57 19.27
C SER A 119 -12.45 -6.48 19.99
N SER A 120 -11.90 -5.28 20.12
CA SER A 120 -10.64 -5.06 20.82
C SER A 120 -10.83 -5.24 22.31
N LYS A 121 -10.06 -6.13 22.94
CA LYS A 121 -10.09 -6.28 24.41
C LYS A 121 -9.61 -5.00 25.13
N VAL A 122 -8.66 -4.28 24.54
CA VAL A 122 -8.05 -3.09 25.17
C VAL A 122 -8.99 -1.88 25.12
N THR A 123 -9.67 -1.68 23.99
CA THR A 123 -10.46 -0.46 23.76
C THR A 123 -11.97 -0.71 23.78
N GLY A 124 -12.44 -1.97 23.80
CA GLY A 124 -13.86 -2.34 23.69
C GLY A 124 -14.47 -2.13 22.29
N ASN A 125 -13.82 -1.33 21.44
CA ASN A 125 -14.30 -1.01 20.09
C ASN A 125 -14.44 -2.24 19.19
N ARG A 126 -15.50 -2.24 18.38
CA ARG A 126 -15.77 -3.25 17.36
C ARG A 126 -15.33 -2.77 15.98
N PHE A 127 -14.57 -3.61 15.27
CA PHE A 127 -14.09 -3.33 13.92
C PHE A 127 -14.63 -4.38 12.95
N ASN A 128 -15.20 -3.93 11.84
CA ASN A 128 -15.61 -4.83 10.76
C ASN A 128 -14.39 -5.30 9.98
N CYS A 129 -14.32 -6.60 9.71
CA CYS A 129 -13.25 -7.21 8.93
C CYS A 129 -13.53 -7.06 7.43
N VAL A 130 -12.51 -6.71 6.66
CA VAL A 130 -12.52 -6.67 5.20
C VAL A 130 -11.91 -7.97 4.68
N ASN A 131 -12.61 -9.07 4.94
CA ASN A 131 -12.11 -10.45 4.78
C ASN A 131 -13.03 -11.34 3.94
N ALA A 132 -13.88 -10.75 3.09
CA ALA A 132 -14.74 -11.50 2.18
C ALA A 132 -13.91 -12.47 1.30
N GLY A 133 -14.33 -13.73 1.24
CA GLY A 133 -13.63 -14.79 0.53
C GLY A 133 -12.27 -15.20 1.11
N ALA A 134 -11.87 -14.69 2.28
CA ALA A 134 -10.61 -15.08 2.91
C ALA A 134 -10.66 -16.54 3.40
N SER A 135 -9.51 -17.22 3.32
CA SER A 135 -9.35 -18.60 3.77
C SER A 135 -7.93 -18.84 4.30
N CYS A 136 -7.66 -20.04 4.78
CA CYS A 136 -6.32 -20.45 5.23
C CYS A 136 -5.23 -20.34 4.15
N LYS A 137 -5.61 -20.21 2.87
CA LYS A 137 -4.71 -20.08 1.71
C LYS A 137 -4.54 -18.62 1.25
N THR A 138 -5.23 -17.67 1.88
CA THR A 138 -5.12 -16.26 1.54
C THR A 138 -3.69 -15.77 1.71
N ARG A 139 -3.19 -15.02 0.73
CA ARG A 139 -1.89 -14.36 0.79
C ARG A 139 -2.06 -12.90 1.16
N TRP A 140 -1.01 -12.32 1.72
CA TRP A 140 -0.92 -10.90 2.09
C TRP A 140 -2.13 -10.44 2.90
N CYS A 141 -2.18 -10.86 4.16
CA CYS A 141 -3.28 -10.50 5.04
C CYS A 141 -2.80 -10.00 6.39
N ILE A 142 -3.61 -9.11 6.97
CA ILE A 142 -3.57 -8.76 8.39
C ILE A 142 -4.45 -9.76 9.13
N TYR A 143 -3.93 -10.32 10.21
CA TYR A 143 -4.63 -11.28 11.05
C TYR A 143 -4.57 -10.91 12.52
N VAL A 144 -5.50 -11.45 13.29
CA VAL A 144 -5.54 -11.38 14.74
C VAL A 144 -5.59 -12.80 15.31
N ILE A 145 -4.77 -13.06 16.30
CA ILE A 145 -4.84 -14.26 17.13
C ILE A 145 -5.45 -13.84 18.46
N SER A 146 -6.51 -14.52 18.86
CA SER A 146 -7.20 -14.29 20.13
C SER A 146 -7.09 -15.52 21.01
N CYS A 147 -6.88 -15.29 22.30
CA CYS A 147 -7.00 -16.34 23.31
C CYS A 147 -8.47 -16.50 23.71
N ASP A 148 -9.00 -17.71 23.62
CA ASP A 148 -10.45 -17.94 23.76
C ASP A 148 -10.96 -17.81 25.21
N SER A 149 -10.07 -17.88 26.20
CA SER A 149 -10.40 -17.77 27.63
C SER A 149 -10.28 -16.35 28.17
N CYS A 150 -9.14 -15.70 27.93
CA CYS A 150 -8.84 -14.39 28.48
C CYS A 150 -9.10 -13.27 27.48
N GLY A 151 -9.29 -13.57 26.19
CA GLY A 151 -9.54 -12.57 25.15
C GLY A 151 -8.33 -11.73 24.78
N CYS A 152 -7.12 -12.05 25.25
CA CYS A 152 -5.91 -11.34 24.84
C CYS A 152 -5.68 -11.50 23.33
N GLN A 153 -5.31 -10.40 22.67
CA GLN A 153 -5.23 -10.32 21.22
C GLN A 153 -3.83 -9.95 20.77
N TYR A 154 -3.40 -10.55 19.67
CA TYR A 154 -2.20 -10.18 18.94
C TYR A 154 -2.50 -9.99 17.48
N THR A 155 -2.02 -8.88 16.93
CA THR A 155 -2.20 -8.53 15.53
C THR A 155 -0.87 -8.70 14.79
N GLY A 156 -0.94 -9.25 13.58
CA GLY A 156 0.23 -9.40 12.72
C GLY A 156 -0.12 -9.33 11.24
N CYS A 157 0.91 -9.27 10.40
CA CYS A 157 0.79 -9.41 8.95
C CYS A 157 1.56 -10.64 8.47
N THR A 158 1.08 -11.27 7.39
CA THR A 158 1.74 -12.44 6.82
C THR A 158 1.37 -12.62 5.34
N ASN A 159 2.26 -13.25 4.58
CA ASN A 159 1.96 -13.76 3.24
C ASN A 159 1.48 -15.22 3.25
N ASN A 160 1.67 -15.95 4.36
CA ASN A 160 1.32 -17.36 4.50
C ASN A 160 0.74 -17.62 5.90
N PRO A 161 -0.60 -17.56 6.06
CA PRO A 161 -1.28 -17.75 7.34
C PRO A 161 -1.02 -19.11 7.98
N ARG A 162 -1.01 -20.18 7.17
CA ARG A 162 -0.80 -21.55 7.65
C ARG A 162 0.58 -21.70 8.30
N LEU A 163 1.63 -21.30 7.60
CA LEU A 163 2.99 -21.36 8.14
C LEU A 163 3.11 -20.48 9.39
N ARG A 164 2.56 -19.27 9.34
CA ARG A 164 2.64 -18.31 10.45
C ARG A 164 1.97 -18.83 11.72
N MET A 165 0.79 -19.44 11.61
CA MET A 165 0.09 -20.02 12.76
C MET A 165 0.81 -21.25 13.31
N ASN A 166 1.35 -22.11 12.44
CA ASN A 166 2.15 -23.24 12.88
C ASN A 166 3.40 -22.78 13.65
N ASN A 167 4.11 -21.75 13.17
CA ASN A 167 5.25 -21.18 13.87
C ASN A 167 4.84 -20.61 15.24
N HIS A 168 3.68 -19.97 15.35
CA HIS A 168 3.16 -19.52 16.65
C HIS A 168 2.89 -20.69 17.60
N LYS A 169 2.26 -21.77 17.11
CA LYS A 169 2.00 -22.99 17.92
C LYS A 169 3.31 -23.65 18.38
N SER A 170 4.29 -23.79 17.49
CA SER A 170 5.60 -24.38 17.85
C SER A 170 6.37 -23.52 18.83
N ALA A 171 6.36 -22.20 18.66
CA ALA A 171 7.01 -21.28 19.60
C ALA A 171 6.33 -21.29 20.98
N LEU A 172 5.00 -21.39 21.00
CA LEU A 172 4.23 -21.52 22.22
C LEU A 172 4.58 -22.81 22.98
N GLU A 173 4.68 -23.92 22.27
CA GLU A 173 5.06 -25.21 22.86
C GLU A 173 6.51 -25.19 23.37
N GLY A 174 7.44 -24.62 22.59
CA GLY A 174 8.82 -24.44 23.03
C GLY A 174 8.94 -23.56 24.29
N TYR A 175 8.07 -22.55 24.44
CA TYR A 175 8.00 -21.73 25.65
C TYR A 175 7.45 -22.51 26.85
N ARG A 176 6.37 -23.28 26.66
CA ARG A 176 5.80 -24.15 27.71
C ARG A 176 6.82 -25.18 28.23
N LEU A 177 7.63 -25.74 27.33
CA LEU A 177 8.69 -26.68 27.67
C LEU A 177 9.97 -26.02 28.20
N GLY A 178 10.01 -24.69 28.36
CA GLY A 178 11.18 -23.96 28.84
C GLY A 178 12.37 -23.93 27.87
N LYS A 179 12.17 -24.33 26.60
CA LYS A 179 13.22 -24.44 25.57
C LYS A 179 13.50 -23.13 24.84
N LEU A 180 12.62 -22.15 24.95
CA LEU A 180 12.71 -20.85 24.28
C LEU A 180 12.59 -19.71 25.29
N THR A 181 13.54 -18.78 25.26
CA THR A 181 13.44 -17.51 25.98
C THR A 181 12.68 -16.49 25.14
N GLN A 182 11.86 -15.67 25.79
CA GLN A 182 10.90 -14.76 25.18
C GLN A 182 11.59 -13.61 24.41
N THR A 183 11.70 -13.70 23.08
CA THR A 183 12.44 -12.66 22.31
C THR A 183 11.60 -11.84 21.34
N ASN A 184 10.58 -12.41 20.67
CA ASN A 184 9.97 -11.69 19.52
C ASN A 184 8.46 -11.37 19.60
N CYS A 185 7.67 -11.97 20.51
CA CYS A 185 6.25 -11.60 20.71
C CYS A 185 5.81 -11.82 22.17
N ARG A 186 6.25 -10.93 23.08
CA ARG A 186 5.94 -11.02 24.52
C ARG A 186 4.46 -11.20 24.80
N LEU A 187 3.58 -10.41 24.16
CA LEU A 187 2.12 -10.46 24.40
C LEU A 187 1.48 -11.82 24.09
N LEU A 188 1.95 -12.53 23.06
CA LEU A 188 1.45 -13.88 22.71
C LEU A 188 2.10 -15.01 23.51
N TYR A 189 3.31 -14.81 24.03
CA TYR A 189 4.02 -15.91 24.68
C TYR A 189 4.13 -15.74 26.20
N SER A 190 3.76 -14.57 26.75
CA SER A 190 3.69 -14.34 28.20
C SER A 190 2.32 -14.66 28.79
N HIS A 191 1.23 -14.58 28.01
CA HIS A 191 -0.12 -14.93 28.46
C HIS A 191 -0.37 -16.44 28.73
N PRO A 192 0.26 -17.41 28.02
CA PRO A 192 -0.11 -18.82 28.12
C PRO A 192 0.48 -19.55 29.32
N SER A 193 1.42 -18.96 30.08
CA SER A 193 1.78 -19.50 31.41
C SER A 193 0.65 -19.36 32.43
N ALA A 194 -0.32 -18.48 32.17
CA ALA A 194 -1.51 -18.30 33.00
C ALA A 194 -2.77 -18.92 32.39
N CYS A 195 -2.70 -19.49 31.17
CA CYS A 195 -3.87 -20.04 30.51
C CYS A 195 -3.59 -21.15 29.48
N GLU A 196 -4.25 -22.30 29.66
CA GLU A 196 -4.16 -23.49 28.81
C GLU A 196 -5.13 -23.49 27.61
N SER A 197 -5.86 -22.40 27.38
CA SER A 197 -6.92 -22.36 26.37
C SER A 197 -6.44 -22.41 24.91
N SER A 198 -7.35 -22.79 24.02
CA SER A 198 -7.19 -22.69 22.56
C SER A 198 -7.01 -21.25 22.09
N LEU A 199 -6.30 -21.11 20.96
CA LEU A 199 -6.12 -19.86 20.25
C LEU A 199 -6.97 -19.88 18.98
N SER A 200 -7.73 -18.82 18.74
CA SER A 200 -8.46 -18.59 17.50
C SER A 200 -7.67 -17.63 16.58
N PHE A 201 -7.73 -17.88 15.28
CA PHE A 201 -7.06 -17.12 14.23
C PHE A 201 -8.09 -16.51 13.29
N GLN A 202 -8.06 -15.19 13.15
CA GLN A 202 -9.00 -14.46 12.31
C GLN A 202 -8.24 -13.59 11.31
N ILE A 203 -8.64 -13.63 10.04
CA ILE A 203 -8.15 -12.67 9.04
C ILE A 203 -9.00 -11.40 9.13
N VAL A 204 -8.36 -10.25 9.31
CA VAL A 204 -9.04 -8.95 9.44
C VAL A 204 -9.11 -8.23 8.09
N GLN A 205 -8.03 -8.28 7.33
CA GLN A 205 -7.94 -7.57 6.05
C GLN A 205 -7.07 -8.35 5.07
N VAL A 206 -7.49 -8.39 3.81
CA VAL A 206 -6.70 -8.90 2.68
C VAL A 206 -6.26 -7.72 1.82
N PHE A 207 -5.00 -7.75 1.36
CA PHE A 207 -4.43 -6.72 0.47
C PHE A 207 -4.67 -7.04 -1.01
#